data_AF-A0A972U663-F1
#
_entry.id   AF-A0A972U663-F1
#
_cell.length_a   1.000
_cell.length_b   1.000
_cell.length_c   1.000
_cell.angle_alpha   90.00
_cell.angle_beta   90.00
_cell.angle_gamma   90.00
#
_symmetry.space_group_name_H-M   'P 1'
#
loop_
_entity.id
_entity.type
_entity.pdbx_description
1 polymer ?
#
loop_
_entity_poly.entity_id
_entity_poly.type
_entity_poly.pdbx_seq_one_letter_code
_entity_poly.pdbx_strand_id
1 'polypeptide(L)'
;MSEAKLESTETSGIEAAAQESLRRMGRRSLLKSLATVGGVAATASLLPSEWVRPVLDLAVLPAHAQLSQQDNVTFLNCEGDVGQTTFYPTCTVTPIRVGISMTLTILINGSEVDSLAALTDAGGQASLIIDPYASYSWNGFDPLILRWSFTNPLNGFGSCEEEFGGDEEIPE
;
A
#
# COMPACT_ATOMS: atom_id res chain seq x y z
N MET A 1 8.21 39.89 -75.41
CA MET A 1 8.23 40.86 -74.29
C MET A 1 6.92 40.62 -73.54
N SER A 2 6.85 40.11 -72.32
CA SER A 2 7.80 40.03 -71.22
C SER A 2 7.26 38.97 -70.26
N GLU A 3 8.03 37.94 -69.92
CA GLU A 3 7.62 36.94 -68.91
C GLU A 3 8.28 37.21 -67.56
N ALA A 4 7.46 37.02 -66.54
CA ALA A 4 7.71 37.28 -65.14
C ALA A 4 8.91 36.49 -64.60
N LYS A 5 9.86 37.21 -64.01
CA LYS A 5 10.97 36.67 -63.24
C LYS A 5 10.96 37.37 -61.89
N LEU A 6 10.30 36.79 -60.88
CA LEU A 6 10.41 37.14 -59.45
C LEU A 6 9.44 36.29 -58.62
N GLU A 7 9.69 34.99 -58.44
CA GLU A 7 9.04 34.22 -57.36
C GLU A 7 9.71 32.85 -57.17
N SER A 8 10.89 32.78 -56.53
CA SER A 8 11.44 31.44 -56.16
C SER A 8 12.38 31.39 -54.95
N THR A 9 12.60 32.48 -54.22
CA THR A 9 13.67 32.54 -53.21
C THR A 9 13.17 32.59 -51.76
N GLU A 10 11.90 32.85 -51.51
CA GLU A 10 11.36 32.96 -50.13
C GLU A 10 10.91 31.63 -49.50
N THR A 11 10.66 30.58 -50.28
CA THR A 11 10.11 29.31 -49.76
C THR A 11 11.16 28.42 -49.07
N SER A 12 12.44 28.56 -49.39
CA SER A 12 13.51 27.70 -48.85
C SER A 12 13.87 27.98 -47.38
N GLY A 13 13.74 29.23 -46.91
CA GLY A 13 14.09 29.60 -45.54
C GLY A 13 13.08 29.12 -44.48
N ILE A 14 11.82 28.99 -44.88
CA ILE A 14 10.72 28.63 -43.98
C ILE A 14 10.72 27.12 -43.69
N GLU A 15 11.06 26.29 -44.67
CA GLU A 15 11.14 24.83 -44.52
C GLU A 15 12.28 24.40 -43.59
N ALA A 16 13.43 25.06 -43.67
CA ALA A 16 14.59 24.78 -42.82
C ALA A 16 14.31 25.10 -41.34
N ALA A 17 13.63 26.22 -41.06
CA ALA A 17 13.22 26.60 -39.71
C ALA A 17 12.16 25.65 -39.12
N ALA A 18 11.25 25.15 -39.97
CA ALA A 18 10.25 24.17 -39.56
C ALA A 18 10.88 22.83 -39.15
N GLN A 19 11.87 22.34 -39.90
CA GLN A 19 12.57 21.09 -39.57
C GLN A 19 13.36 21.15 -38.25
N GLU A 20 13.98 22.29 -37.94
CA GLU A 20 14.69 22.50 -36.67
C GLU A 20 13.71 22.48 -35.48
N SER A 21 12.51 23.06 -35.65
CA SER A 21 11.46 23.04 -34.61
C SER A 21 10.91 21.63 -34.36
N LEU A 22 10.79 20.80 -35.40
CA LEU A 22 10.34 19.41 -35.31
C LEU A 22 11.36 18.53 -34.59
N ARG A 23 12.67 18.78 -34.79
CA ARG A 23 13.74 18.07 -34.06
C ARG A 23 13.78 18.39 -32.58
N ARG A 24 13.34 19.59 -32.18
CA ARG A 24 13.26 20.01 -30.77
C ARG A 24 11.95 19.61 -30.08
N MET A 25 10.93 19.21 -30.84
CA MET A 25 9.64 18.82 -30.31
C MET A 25 9.66 17.36 -29.81
N GLY A 26 9.28 17.16 -28.54
CA GLY A 26 9.16 15.81 -27.97
C GLY A 26 8.07 14.99 -28.65
N ARG A 27 8.23 13.65 -28.70
CA ARG A 27 7.31 12.70 -29.36
C ARG A 27 5.82 12.96 -29.08
N ARG A 28 5.47 13.24 -27.82
CA ARG A 28 4.08 13.53 -27.42
C ARG A 28 3.56 14.84 -28.03
N SER A 29 4.41 15.85 -28.17
CA SER A 29 4.06 17.14 -28.78
C SER A 29 3.86 16.99 -30.29
N LEU A 30 4.71 16.21 -30.96
CA LEU A 30 4.56 15.89 -32.39
C LEU A 30 3.27 15.11 -32.67
N LEU A 31 2.94 14.12 -31.84
CA LEU A 31 1.69 13.37 -31.98
C LEU A 31 0.47 14.26 -31.73
N LYS A 32 0.57 15.21 -30.79
CA LYS A 32 -0.49 16.19 -30.54
C LYS A 32 -0.67 17.14 -31.73
N SER A 33 0.43 17.64 -32.30
CA SER A 33 0.37 18.51 -33.48
C SER A 33 -0.19 17.78 -34.70
N LEU A 34 0.19 16.51 -34.90
CA LEU A 34 -0.36 15.68 -35.97
C LEU A 34 -1.87 15.44 -35.79
N ALA A 35 -2.32 15.17 -34.55
CA ALA A 35 -3.73 14.99 -34.23
C ALA A 35 -4.55 16.27 -34.43
N THR A 36 -3.98 17.44 -34.09
CA THR A 36 -4.65 18.73 -34.28
C THR A 36 -4.69 19.20 -35.73
N VAL A 37 -3.64 18.91 -36.51
CA VAL A 37 -3.54 19.38 -37.92
C VAL A 37 -4.20 18.41 -38.89
N GLY A 38 -4.09 17.09 -38.66
CA GLY A 38 -4.63 16.06 -39.55
C GLY A 38 -6.02 15.54 -39.18
N GLY A 39 -6.50 15.83 -37.97
CA GLY A 39 -7.73 15.22 -37.43
C GLY A 39 -7.58 13.71 -37.15
N VAL A 40 -8.51 13.16 -36.37
CA VAL A 40 -8.46 11.77 -35.88
C VAL A 40 -8.30 10.74 -37.01
N ALA A 41 -8.87 11.02 -38.18
CA ALA A 41 -8.82 10.13 -39.34
C ALA A 41 -7.42 9.98 -39.96
N ALA A 42 -6.65 11.08 -40.10
CA ALA A 42 -5.29 11.01 -40.64
C ALA A 42 -4.29 10.44 -39.62
N THR A 43 -4.51 10.67 -38.32
CA THR A 43 -3.72 10.01 -37.28
C THR A 43 -3.99 8.51 -37.20
N ALA A 44 -5.22 8.07 -37.42
CA ALA A 44 -5.57 6.65 -37.43
C ALA A 44 -4.88 5.90 -38.59
N SER A 45 -4.65 6.55 -39.74
CA SER A 45 -3.89 5.94 -40.85
C SER A 45 -2.38 5.88 -40.63
N LEU A 46 -1.84 6.64 -39.67
CA LEU A 46 -0.41 6.64 -39.31
C LEU A 46 -0.12 5.76 -38.09
N LEU A 47 -1.15 5.42 -37.34
CA LEU A 47 -1.06 4.43 -36.28
C LEU A 47 -1.09 3.04 -36.92
N PRO A 48 -0.23 2.11 -36.47
CA PRO A 48 -0.26 0.75 -36.96
C PRO A 48 -1.64 0.13 -36.67
N SER A 49 -2.14 -0.67 -37.61
CA SER A 49 -3.41 -1.40 -37.47
C SER A 49 -3.44 -2.32 -36.26
N GLU A 50 -2.26 -2.72 -35.78
CA GLU A 50 -2.06 -3.54 -34.61
C GLU A 50 -0.88 -3.06 -33.80
N TRP A 51 -1.07 -2.96 -32.48
CA TRP A 51 0.02 -2.77 -31.54
C TRP A 51 0.59 -4.13 -31.19
N VAL A 52 1.72 -4.47 -31.80
CA VAL A 52 2.43 -5.69 -31.47
C VAL A 52 3.00 -5.53 -30.07
N ARG A 53 2.65 -6.45 -29.15
CA ARG A 53 3.24 -6.47 -27.81
C ARG A 53 4.73 -6.76 -27.95
N PRO A 54 5.62 -5.88 -27.51
CA PRO A 54 7.05 -6.17 -27.56
C PRO A 54 7.34 -7.38 -26.67
N VAL A 55 8.01 -8.39 -27.23
CA VAL A 55 8.58 -9.48 -26.44
C VAL A 55 9.80 -8.92 -25.73
N LEU A 56 9.63 -8.55 -24.47
CA LEU A 56 10.71 -8.06 -23.60
C LEU A 56 11.29 -9.26 -22.85
N ASP A 57 12.54 -9.61 -23.13
CA ASP A 57 13.25 -10.68 -22.39
C ASP A 57 13.62 -10.25 -20.96
N LEU A 58 13.80 -8.95 -20.74
CA LEU A 58 14.03 -8.34 -19.43
C LEU A 58 13.39 -6.95 -19.35
N ALA A 59 12.61 -6.72 -18.31
CA ALA A 59 12.08 -5.40 -17.96
C ALA A 59 12.68 -4.97 -16.61
N VAL A 60 13.52 -3.93 -16.63
CA VAL A 60 13.97 -3.27 -15.41
C VAL A 60 12.92 -2.22 -15.05
N LEU A 61 12.16 -2.50 -14.01
CA LEU A 61 11.18 -1.54 -13.50
C LEU A 61 11.90 -0.41 -12.76
N PRO A 62 11.48 0.85 -12.94
CA PRO A 62 11.93 1.95 -12.10
C PRO A 62 11.68 1.63 -10.61
N ALA A 63 12.53 2.13 -9.72
CA ALA A 63 12.40 1.90 -8.28
C ALA A 63 11.01 2.28 -7.69
N HIS A 64 10.29 3.22 -8.32
CA HIS A 64 8.93 3.59 -7.94
C HIS A 64 7.83 2.66 -8.48
N ALA A 65 8.13 1.85 -9.50
CA ALA A 65 7.25 0.82 -10.06
C ALA A 65 7.61 -0.59 -9.55
N GLN A 66 8.67 -0.69 -8.75
CA GLN A 66 8.97 -1.87 -7.96
C GLN A 66 7.89 -1.98 -6.87
N LEU A 67 6.89 -2.83 -7.12
CA LEU A 67 5.98 -3.27 -6.07
C LEU A 67 6.84 -3.84 -4.95
N SER A 68 6.81 -3.19 -3.77
CA SER A 68 7.41 -3.76 -2.58
C SER A 68 6.84 -5.15 -2.41
N GLN A 69 7.73 -6.12 -2.19
CA GLN A 69 7.37 -7.50 -1.90
C GLN A 69 6.18 -7.49 -0.95
N GLN A 70 5.09 -8.13 -1.38
CA GLN A 70 3.83 -8.18 -0.66
C GLN A 70 4.05 -9.09 0.55
N ASP A 71 4.72 -8.54 1.55
CA ASP A 71 5.07 -9.23 2.78
C ASP A 71 3.80 -9.25 3.62
N ASN A 72 2.87 -10.12 3.24
CA ASN A 72 1.67 -10.41 4.01
C ASN A 72 2.11 -10.66 5.46
N VAL A 73 1.60 -9.84 6.39
CA VAL A 73 1.68 -10.19 7.81
C VAL A 73 0.68 -11.32 7.96
N THR A 74 1.17 -12.54 8.02
CA THR A 74 0.35 -13.75 7.87
C THR A 74 -0.08 -14.34 9.19
N PHE A 75 0.65 -14.05 10.28
CA PHE A 75 0.38 -14.67 11.56
C PHE A 75 0.56 -13.68 12.71
N LEU A 76 -0.48 -13.62 13.54
CA LEU A 76 -0.45 -13.08 14.89
C LEU A 76 -0.39 -14.27 15.82
N ASN A 77 0.66 -14.36 16.64
CA ASN A 77 0.70 -15.30 17.75
C ASN A 77 0.58 -14.52 19.04
N CYS A 78 -0.39 -14.90 19.87
CA CYS A 78 -0.83 -14.12 21.02
C CYS A 78 -0.78 -15.01 22.24
N GLU A 79 -0.11 -14.51 23.26
CA GLU A 79 0.23 -15.26 24.44
C GLU A 79 0.18 -14.30 25.63
N GLY A 80 -0.63 -14.66 26.61
CA GLY A 80 -0.82 -13.92 27.84
C GLY A 80 -0.23 -14.70 28.99
N ASP A 81 0.76 -14.11 29.65
CA ASP A 81 1.22 -14.62 30.93
C ASP A 81 0.34 -14.04 32.05
N VAL A 82 -0.10 -14.91 32.95
CA VAL A 82 -1.00 -14.57 34.07
C VAL A 82 -0.19 -14.55 35.36
N GLY A 83 0.10 -13.35 35.86
CA GLY A 83 0.53 -13.16 37.23
C GLY A 83 -0.65 -13.23 38.21
N GLN A 84 -0.38 -13.08 39.50
CA GLN A 84 -1.43 -13.19 40.54
C GLN A 84 -2.61 -12.22 40.34
N THR A 85 -2.35 -10.98 39.89
CA THR A 85 -3.39 -9.99 39.58
C THR A 85 -3.14 -9.26 38.26
N THR A 86 -2.01 -9.52 37.62
CA THR A 86 -1.53 -8.74 36.48
C THR A 86 -1.33 -9.65 35.28
N PHE A 87 -1.83 -9.22 34.14
CA PHE A 87 -1.75 -9.93 32.88
C PHE A 87 -0.75 -9.23 31.97
N TYR A 88 0.03 -10.03 31.25
CA TYR A 88 1.02 -9.58 30.29
C TYR A 88 0.64 -10.08 28.89
N PRO A 89 -0.44 -9.55 28.28
CA PRO A 89 -0.80 -9.91 26.92
C PRO A 89 0.30 -9.47 25.96
N THR A 90 0.81 -10.44 25.20
CA THR A 90 1.81 -10.20 24.15
C THR A 90 1.27 -10.67 22.81
N CYS A 91 1.67 -9.97 21.75
CA CYS A 91 1.35 -10.33 20.40
C CYS A 91 2.58 -10.19 19.52
N THR A 92 2.87 -11.22 18.71
CA THR A 92 4.01 -11.24 17.80
C THR A 92 3.54 -11.27 16.35
N VAL A 93 4.17 -10.46 15.49
CA VAL A 93 3.88 -10.42 14.05
C VAL A 93 4.92 -11.20 13.26
N THR A 94 4.47 -12.03 12.33
CA THR A 94 5.35 -12.71 11.36
C THR A 94 4.98 -12.29 9.92
N PRO A 95 5.95 -11.79 9.12
CA PRO A 95 7.37 -11.58 9.47
C PRO A 95 7.59 -10.44 10.49
N ILE A 96 8.69 -10.49 11.24
CA ILE A 96 9.07 -9.51 12.27
C ILE A 96 9.11 -8.10 11.68
N ARG A 97 8.38 -7.17 12.30
CA ARG A 97 8.37 -5.75 11.92
C ARG A 97 8.23 -4.84 13.12
N VAL A 98 8.98 -3.74 13.08
CA VAL A 98 8.96 -2.69 14.09
C VAL A 98 7.95 -1.62 13.73
N GLY A 99 7.29 -1.05 14.72
CA GLY A 99 6.44 0.14 14.57
C GLY A 99 5.08 -0.13 13.95
N ILE A 100 4.60 -1.37 13.94
CA ILE A 100 3.21 -1.67 13.61
C ILE A 100 2.34 -1.22 14.79
N SER A 101 1.31 -0.42 14.50
CA SER A 101 0.30 -0.03 15.49
C SER A 101 -0.66 -1.18 15.73
N MET A 102 -0.69 -1.67 16.96
CA MET A 102 -1.58 -2.72 17.42
C MET A 102 -2.51 -2.16 18.49
N THR A 103 -3.73 -2.69 18.51
CA THR A 103 -4.79 -2.33 19.44
C THR A 103 -5.22 -3.57 20.19
N LEU A 104 -5.07 -3.55 21.51
CA LEU A 104 -5.63 -4.53 22.43
C LEU A 104 -7.02 -4.07 22.85
N THR A 105 -8.04 -4.80 22.44
CA THR A 105 -9.42 -4.62 22.90
C THR A 105 -9.69 -5.61 24.03
N ILE A 106 -10.26 -5.12 25.12
CA ILE A 106 -10.56 -5.89 26.32
C ILE A 106 -12.06 -6.08 26.37
N LEU A 107 -12.53 -7.32 26.38
CA LEU A 107 -13.95 -7.65 26.46
C LEU A 107 -14.24 -8.45 27.74
N ILE A 108 -15.26 -8.05 28.49
CA ILE A 108 -15.76 -8.78 29.66
C ILE A 108 -17.20 -9.18 29.36
N ASN A 109 -17.49 -10.48 29.45
CA ASN A 109 -18.81 -11.03 29.11
C ASN A 109 -19.28 -10.60 27.70
N GLY A 110 -18.34 -10.55 26.74
CA GLY A 110 -18.57 -10.13 25.37
C GLY A 110 -18.76 -8.62 25.13
N SER A 111 -18.75 -7.78 26.17
CA SER A 111 -18.80 -6.32 26.04
C SER A 111 -17.39 -5.73 26.06
N GLU A 112 -17.06 -4.88 25.08
CA GLU A 112 -15.84 -4.08 25.13
C GLU A 112 -15.88 -3.13 26.33
N VAL A 113 -14.84 -3.19 27.17
CA VAL A 113 -14.69 -2.33 28.35
C VAL A 113 -13.58 -1.31 28.18
N ASP A 114 -12.53 -1.63 27.41
CA ASP A 114 -11.44 -0.70 27.11
C ASP A 114 -10.66 -1.12 25.85
N SER A 115 -9.88 -0.18 25.31
CA SER A 115 -9.00 -0.37 24.17
C SER A 115 -7.67 0.37 24.35
N LEU A 116 -6.58 -0.38 24.28
CA LEU A 116 -5.22 0.11 24.50
C LEU A 116 -4.38 -0.05 23.23
N ALA A 117 -3.50 0.90 22.95
CA ALA A 117 -2.62 0.85 21.79
C ALA A 117 -1.17 0.56 22.18
N ALA A 118 -0.48 -0.26 21.38
CA ALA A 118 0.94 -0.53 21.49
C ALA A 118 1.60 -0.55 20.11
N LEU A 119 2.91 -0.30 20.07
CA LEU A 119 3.71 -0.44 18.86
C LEU A 119 4.56 -1.70 18.96
N THR A 120 4.73 -2.42 17.85
CA THR A 120 5.66 -3.55 17.81
C THR A 120 7.11 -3.08 17.96
N ASP A 121 7.88 -3.82 18.76
CA ASP A 121 9.29 -3.57 19.02
C ASP A 121 10.22 -4.12 17.92
N ALA A 122 11.53 -4.12 18.19
CA ALA A 122 12.55 -4.64 17.28
C ALA A 122 12.37 -6.14 16.94
N GLY A 123 11.76 -6.90 17.84
CA GLY A 123 11.42 -8.32 17.67
C GLY A 123 10.04 -8.55 17.03
N GLY A 124 9.31 -7.48 16.68
CA GLY A 124 7.96 -7.60 16.14
C GLY A 124 6.93 -7.96 17.20
N GLN A 125 7.21 -7.65 18.47
CA GLN A 125 6.33 -7.94 19.59
C GLN A 125 5.69 -6.66 20.10
N ALA A 126 4.38 -6.69 20.34
CA ALA A 126 3.66 -5.69 21.11
C ALA A 126 3.23 -6.32 22.43
N SER A 127 3.47 -5.62 23.54
CA SER A 127 3.12 -6.08 24.88
C SER A 127 2.53 -4.95 25.69
N LEU A 128 1.59 -5.29 26.56
CA LEU A 128 0.98 -4.38 27.52
C LEU A 128 0.92 -5.06 28.88
N ILE A 129 0.78 -4.25 29.92
CA ILE A 129 0.56 -4.72 31.28
C ILE A 129 -0.82 -4.24 31.68
N ILE A 130 -1.70 -5.15 32.06
CA ILE A 130 -3.06 -4.83 32.49
C ILE A 130 -3.36 -5.51 33.83
N ASP A 131 -4.13 -4.84 34.68
CA ASP A 131 -4.69 -5.44 35.90
C ASP A 131 -6.22 -5.43 35.75
N PRO A 132 -6.83 -6.53 35.29
CA PRO A 132 -8.25 -6.57 35.01
C PRO A 132 -9.12 -6.50 36.27
N TYR A 133 -8.60 -6.97 37.41
CA TYR A 133 -9.28 -6.90 38.69
C TYR A 133 -9.40 -5.45 39.17
N ALA A 134 -8.29 -4.71 39.15
CA ALA A 134 -8.24 -3.33 39.64
C ALA A 134 -8.81 -2.33 38.63
N SER A 135 -8.56 -2.52 37.34
CA SER A 135 -8.87 -1.51 36.31
C SER A 135 -10.27 -1.65 35.75
N TYR A 136 -10.77 -2.89 35.63
CA TYR A 136 -12.04 -3.18 34.94
C TYR A 136 -13.05 -3.91 35.83
N SER A 137 -12.75 -4.06 37.13
CA SER A 137 -13.60 -4.77 38.09
C SER A 137 -13.95 -6.19 37.66
N TRP A 138 -13.05 -6.84 36.92
CA TRP A 138 -13.23 -8.24 36.53
C TRP A 138 -13.17 -9.11 37.79
N ASN A 139 -14.11 -10.06 37.90
CA ASN A 139 -14.28 -10.89 39.10
C ASN A 139 -13.59 -12.26 38.98
N GLY A 140 -12.97 -12.57 37.84
CA GLY A 140 -12.36 -13.87 37.56
C GLY A 140 -13.33 -14.98 37.13
N PHE A 141 -14.65 -14.73 37.18
CA PHE A 141 -15.69 -15.71 36.82
C PHE A 141 -16.30 -15.41 35.46
N ASP A 142 -16.48 -14.14 35.14
CA ASP A 142 -16.97 -13.74 33.81
C ASP A 142 -15.89 -14.01 32.75
N PRO A 143 -16.25 -14.39 31.52
CA PRO A 143 -15.25 -14.60 30.47
C PRO A 143 -14.59 -13.27 30.11
N LEU A 144 -13.27 -13.25 30.15
CA LEU A 144 -12.41 -12.13 29.77
C LEU A 144 -11.72 -12.49 28.45
N ILE A 145 -11.95 -11.69 27.41
CA ILE A 145 -11.31 -11.86 26.10
C ILE A 145 -10.35 -10.70 25.87
N LEU A 146 -9.10 -11.04 25.60
CA LEU A 146 -8.05 -10.11 25.18
C LEU A 146 -7.85 -10.27 23.68
N ARG A 147 -8.27 -9.25 22.92
CA ARG A 147 -8.23 -9.26 21.45
C ARG A 147 -7.20 -8.29 20.94
N TRP A 148 -6.12 -8.79 20.36
CA TRP A 148 -5.21 -7.94 19.60
C TRP A 148 -5.69 -7.79 18.17
N SER A 149 -5.60 -6.58 17.66
CA SER A 149 -5.88 -6.27 16.27
C SER A 149 -4.88 -5.25 15.74
N PHE A 150 -4.63 -5.26 14.45
CA PHE A 150 -3.84 -4.22 13.80
C PHE A 150 -4.42 -3.91 12.42
N THR A 151 -4.23 -2.67 11.98
CA THR A 151 -4.55 -2.27 10.60
C THR A 151 -3.25 -1.89 9.90
N ASN A 152 -2.84 -2.68 8.91
CA ASN A 152 -1.70 -2.34 8.08
C ASN A 152 -2.19 -1.75 6.75
N PRO A 153 -1.82 -0.51 6.41
CA PRO A 153 -2.27 0.15 5.17
C PRO A 153 -1.84 -0.57 3.90
N LEU A 154 -0.82 -1.43 3.97
CA LEU A 154 -0.32 -2.19 2.82
C LEU A 154 -0.96 -3.59 2.71
N ASN A 155 -1.36 -4.20 3.84
CA ASN A 155 -1.55 -5.66 3.92
C ASN A 155 -2.92 -6.09 4.50
N GLY A 156 -3.76 -5.16 4.93
CA GLY A 156 -5.08 -5.45 5.50
C GLY A 156 -5.10 -5.49 7.03
N PHE A 157 -6.13 -6.14 7.56
CA PHE A 157 -6.42 -6.25 8.99
C PHE A 157 -6.08 -7.66 9.48
N GLY A 158 -5.47 -7.78 10.66
CA GLY A 158 -5.29 -9.04 11.36
C GLY A 158 -5.74 -8.93 12.80
N SER A 159 -6.29 -10.01 13.35
CA SER A 159 -6.61 -10.13 14.77
C SER A 159 -6.31 -11.52 15.31
N CYS A 160 -6.08 -11.58 16.62
CA CYS A 160 -5.99 -12.80 17.41
C CYS A 160 -6.65 -12.55 18.78
N GLU A 161 -7.06 -13.61 19.44
CA GLU A 161 -7.81 -13.53 20.68
C GLU A 161 -7.30 -14.57 21.66
N GLU A 162 -7.32 -14.21 22.92
CA GLU A 162 -7.04 -15.07 24.06
C GLU A 162 -8.17 -14.92 25.07
N GLU A 163 -8.66 -16.04 25.57
CA GLU A 163 -9.81 -16.09 26.47
C GLU A 163 -9.36 -16.61 27.83
N PHE A 164 -9.85 -15.95 28.89
CA PHE A 164 -9.57 -16.28 30.28
C PHE A 164 -10.88 -16.37 31.06
N GLY A 165 -10.97 -17.36 31.95
CA GLY A 165 -12.18 -17.60 32.74
C GLY A 165 -13.30 -18.26 31.92
N GLY A 166 -14.39 -18.61 32.61
CA GLY A 166 -15.45 -19.47 32.06
C GLY A 166 -15.09 -20.94 32.19
N ASP A 167 -15.69 -21.62 33.18
CA ASP A 167 -15.74 -23.07 33.46
C ASP A 167 -14.45 -23.91 33.43
N GLU A 168 -13.33 -23.42 32.89
CA GLU A 168 -12.02 -24.06 32.96
C GLU A 168 -11.37 -23.70 34.29
N GLU A 169 -11.28 -24.71 35.17
CA GLU A 169 -10.48 -24.65 36.39
C GLU A 169 -9.06 -24.19 36.03
N ILE A 170 -8.69 -22.98 36.47
CA ILE A 170 -7.31 -22.51 36.43
C ILE A 170 -6.50 -23.46 37.31
N PRO A 171 -5.50 -24.19 36.77
CA PRO A 171 -4.64 -25.03 37.59
C PRO A 171 -3.83 -24.14 38.54
N GLU A 172 -3.98 -24.38 39.85
CA GLU A 172 -3.22 -23.73 40.93
C GLU A 172 -1.70 -23.93 40.83
#